data_AF-A0AAU9UQA2-F1
#
_entry.id   AF-A0AAU9UQA2-F1
#
_cell.length_a   1.000
_cell.length_b   1.000
_cell.length_c   1.000
_cell.angle_alpha   90.00
_cell.angle_beta   90.00
_cell.angle_gamma   90.00
#
_symmetry.space_group_name_H-M   'P 1'
#
loop_
_entity.id
_entity.type
_entity.pdbx_description
1 polymer ?
#
loop_
_entity_poly.entity_id
_entity_poly.type
_entity_poly.pdbx_seq_one_letter_code
_entity_poly.pdbx_strand_id
1 'polypeptide(L)'
;MPNKKRMNEDEAKKREAYLKRKESKKVKSINQMSPREQRLQRKKWRENSKRYHEKKSNEKKIQEVIVIQRIEIDSTADDKTVDPLDAPDTEQQNKLKNKILLNKIKALKRKHLLEKKEMSCLIKKIPIQVQTSKAKN
;
A
#
# COMPACT_ATOMS: atom_id res chain seq x y z
N MET A 1 -10.40 27.60 -10.36
CA MET A 1 -10.00 26.30 -10.98
C MET A 1 -8.71 26.47 -11.81
N PRO A 2 -7.49 26.32 -11.24
CA PRO A 2 -6.23 26.62 -11.96
C PRO A 2 -5.34 25.42 -12.36
N ASN A 3 -5.73 24.17 -12.10
CA ASN A 3 -4.74 23.06 -12.05
C ASN A 3 -4.54 22.21 -13.33
N LYS A 4 -5.30 22.45 -14.42
CA LYS A 4 -5.18 21.62 -15.64
C LYS A 4 -3.94 21.92 -16.49
N LYS A 5 -3.45 23.17 -16.52
CA LYS A 5 -2.27 23.54 -17.33
C LYS A 5 -0.96 22.94 -16.81
N ARG A 6 -0.77 22.91 -15.48
CA ARG A 6 0.43 22.34 -14.83
C ARG A 6 0.56 20.82 -15.05
N MET A 7 -0.55 20.09 -15.03
CA MET A 7 -0.56 18.64 -15.31
C MET A 7 -0.05 18.31 -16.73
N ASN A 8 -0.46 19.09 -17.74
CA ASN A 8 -0.03 18.88 -19.12
C ASN A 8 1.47 19.18 -19.31
N GLU A 9 2.00 20.20 -18.63
CA GLU A 9 3.43 20.54 -18.70
C GLU A 9 4.32 19.48 -18.04
N ASP A 10 3.90 18.91 -16.91
CA ASP A 10 4.64 17.85 -16.23
C ASP A 10 4.64 16.53 -17.04
N GLU A 11 3.53 16.23 -17.71
CA GLU A 11 3.44 15.09 -18.63
C GLU A 11 4.32 15.28 -19.86
N ALA A 12 4.36 16.49 -20.44
CA ALA A 12 5.22 16.82 -21.56
C ALA A 12 6.71 16.67 -21.19
N LYS A 13 7.13 17.20 -20.04
CA LYS A 13 8.50 17.06 -19.52
C LYS A 13 8.89 15.59 -19.29
N LYS A 14 7.98 14.78 -18.72
CA LYS A 14 8.20 13.34 -18.53
C LYS A 14 8.35 12.61 -19.86
N ARG A 15 7.53 12.95 -20.85
CA ARG A 15 7.60 12.37 -22.19
C ARG A 15 8.93 12.71 -22.86
N GLU A 16 9.36 13.96 -22.79
CA GLU A 16 10.64 14.41 -23.35
C GLU A 16 11.84 13.72 -22.68
N ALA A 17 11.82 13.62 -21.34
CA ALA A 17 12.86 12.91 -20.59
C ALA A 17 12.91 11.42 -20.95
N TYR A 18 11.76 10.78 -21.20
CA TYR A 18 11.71 9.40 -21.66
C TYR A 18 12.30 9.24 -23.06
N LEU A 19 11.97 10.14 -24.00
CA LEU A 19 12.52 10.12 -25.36
C LEU A 19 14.05 10.29 -25.34
N LYS A 20 14.58 11.26 -24.59
CA LYS A 20 16.03 11.44 -24.39
C LYS A 20 16.71 10.19 -23.81
N ARG A 21 16.07 9.49 -22.87
CA ARG A 21 16.58 8.22 -22.30
C ARG A 21 16.53 7.06 -23.30
N LYS A 22 15.54 7.06 -24.19
CA LYS A 22 15.40 6.08 -25.26
C LYS A 22 16.48 6.28 -26.34
N GLU A 23 16.70 7.52 -26.75
CA GLU A 23 17.78 7.91 -27.69
C GLU A 23 19.16 7.56 -27.14
N SER A 24 19.41 7.85 -25.86
CA SER A 24 20.65 7.48 -25.17
C SER A 24 20.78 5.98 -24.82
N LYS A 25 19.90 5.11 -25.37
CA LYS A 25 19.88 3.65 -25.17
C LYS A 25 19.78 3.18 -23.71
N LYS A 26 19.44 4.08 -22.78
CA LYS A 26 19.19 3.75 -21.36
C LYS A 26 17.88 2.99 -21.20
N VAL A 27 16.94 3.16 -22.13
CA VAL A 27 15.69 2.38 -22.22
C VAL A 27 15.76 1.49 -23.45
N LYS A 28 15.94 0.18 -23.24
CA LYS A 28 15.92 -0.82 -24.30
C LYS A 28 14.48 -1.16 -24.70
N SER A 29 14.25 -1.32 -26.00
CA SER A 29 13.03 -1.98 -26.49
C SER A 29 13.10 -3.50 -26.26
N ILE A 30 11.96 -4.19 -26.32
CA ILE A 30 11.90 -5.64 -26.08
C ILE A 30 12.81 -6.43 -27.03
N ASN A 31 12.91 -6.00 -28.29
CA ASN A 31 13.75 -6.64 -29.32
C ASN A 31 15.25 -6.41 -29.08
N GLN A 32 15.61 -5.38 -28.30
CA GLN A 32 16.99 -5.07 -27.91
C GLN A 32 17.41 -5.76 -26.60
N MET A 33 16.48 -6.43 -25.92
CA MET A 33 16.75 -7.18 -24.70
C MET A 33 17.14 -8.62 -25.02
N SER A 34 18.07 -9.18 -24.24
CA SER A 34 18.39 -10.60 -24.30
C SER A 34 17.17 -11.47 -23.94
N PRO A 35 17.12 -12.75 -24.39
CA PRO A 35 16.02 -13.65 -24.05
C PRO A 35 15.77 -13.77 -22.53
N ARG A 36 16.85 -13.74 -21.73
CA ARG A 36 16.75 -13.79 -20.26
C ARG A 36 16.11 -12.53 -19.68
N GLU A 37 16.52 -11.35 -20.12
CA GLU A 37 15.92 -10.07 -19.72
C GLU A 37 14.44 -10.01 -20.12
N GLN A 38 14.10 -10.47 -21.33
CA GLN A 38 12.70 -10.54 -21.80
C GLN A 38 11.84 -11.42 -20.88
N ARG A 39 12.34 -12.61 -20.49
CA ARG A 39 11.64 -13.48 -19.54
C ARG A 39 11.39 -12.80 -18.20
N LEU A 40 12.40 -12.12 -17.65
CA LEU A 40 12.27 -11.37 -16.39
C LEU A 40 11.22 -10.26 -16.50
N GLN A 41 11.20 -9.54 -17.61
CA GLN A 41 10.23 -8.46 -17.82
C GLN A 41 8.81 -8.99 -17.98
N ARG A 42 8.62 -10.10 -18.72
CA ARG A 42 7.32 -10.79 -18.81
C ARG A 42 6.85 -11.29 -17.44
N LYS A 43 7.76 -11.81 -16.60
CA LYS A 43 7.44 -12.20 -15.21
C LYS A 43 6.94 -11.00 -14.40
N LYS A 44 7.67 -9.88 -14.43
CA LYS A 44 7.26 -8.63 -13.75
C LYS A 44 5.90 -8.12 -14.25
N TRP A 45 5.64 -8.16 -15.55
CA TRP A 45 4.34 -7.77 -16.11
C TRP A 45 3.20 -8.63 -15.58
N ARG A 46 3.38 -9.95 -15.53
CA ARG A 46 2.37 -10.86 -14.95
C ARG A 46 2.12 -10.57 -13.48
N GLU A 47 3.19 -10.37 -12.69
CA GLU A 47 3.07 -10.01 -11.27
C GLU A 47 2.36 -8.67 -11.06
N ASN A 48 2.72 -7.64 -11.83
CA ASN A 48 2.09 -6.33 -11.74
C ASN A 48 0.62 -6.36 -12.16
N SER A 49 0.28 -7.10 -13.22
CA SER A 49 -1.11 -7.31 -13.65
C SER A 49 -1.92 -7.97 -12.53
N LYS A 50 -1.40 -9.04 -11.93
CA LYS A 50 -2.03 -9.71 -10.78
C LYS A 50 -2.26 -8.73 -9.63
N ARG A 51 -1.25 -7.95 -9.25
CA ARG A 51 -1.36 -6.93 -8.18
C ARG A 51 -2.41 -5.88 -8.50
N TYR A 52 -2.51 -5.43 -9.75
CA TYR A 52 -3.53 -4.47 -10.17
C TYR A 52 -4.94 -5.06 -10.01
N HIS A 53 -5.16 -6.30 -10.45
CA HIS A 53 -6.46 -6.96 -10.30
C HIS A 53 -6.83 -7.22 -8.84
N GLU A 54 -5.88 -7.65 -8.02
CA GLU A 54 -6.07 -7.81 -6.57
C GLU A 54 -6.46 -6.47 -5.91
N LYS A 55 -5.72 -5.39 -6.22
CA LYS A 55 -6.03 -4.04 -5.73
C LYS A 55 -7.44 -3.62 -6.14
N LYS A 56 -7.79 -3.76 -7.41
CA LYS A 56 -9.10 -3.36 -7.95
C LYS A 56 -10.24 -4.20 -7.36
N SER A 57 -10.02 -5.50 -7.12
CA SER A 57 -11.00 -6.35 -6.43
C SER A 57 -11.19 -5.93 -4.98
N ASN A 58 -10.11 -5.60 -4.26
CA ASN A 58 -10.20 -5.11 -2.89
C ASN A 58 -10.90 -3.75 -2.80
N GLU A 59 -10.62 -2.84 -3.73
CA GLU A 59 -11.33 -1.56 -3.84
C GLU A 59 -12.85 -1.76 -4.04
N LYS A 60 -13.26 -2.70 -4.91
CA LYS A 60 -14.67 -3.06 -5.07
C LYS A 60 -15.30 -3.59 -3.78
N LYS A 61 -14.62 -4.54 -3.10
CA LYS A 61 -15.10 -5.07 -1.81
C LYS A 61 -15.26 -3.98 -0.76
N ILE A 62 -14.36 -3.02 -0.71
CA ILE A 62 -14.45 -1.87 0.21
C ILE A 62 -15.65 -0.99 -0.16
N GLN A 63 -15.86 -0.70 -1.45
CA GLN A 63 -17.02 0.06 -1.91
C GLN A 63 -18.33 -0.65 -1.57
N GLU A 64 -18.42 -1.96 -1.78
CA GLU A 64 -19.60 -2.77 -1.41
C GLU A 64 -19.91 -2.67 0.09
N VAL A 65 -18.90 -2.80 0.96
CA VAL A 65 -19.09 -2.63 2.42
C VAL A 65 -19.56 -1.22 2.77
N ILE A 66 -19.04 -0.18 2.12
CA ILE A 66 -19.46 1.21 2.36
C ILE A 66 -20.90 1.45 1.88
N VAL A 67 -21.28 0.86 0.74
CA VAL A 67 -22.64 0.98 0.19
C VAL A 67 -23.64 0.26 1.09
N ILE A 68 -23.32 -0.96 1.57
CA ILE A 68 -24.17 -1.71 2.52
C ILE A 68 -24.36 -0.91 3.82
N GLN A 69 -23.27 -0.35 4.38
CA GLN A 69 -23.38 0.51 5.57
C GLN A 69 -24.25 1.76 5.36
N ARG A 70 -24.25 2.35 4.15
CA ARG A 70 -25.13 3.50 3.85
C ARG A 70 -26.59 3.10 3.78
N ILE A 71 -26.90 1.96 3.15
CA ILE A 71 -28.27 1.45 3.06
C ILE A 71 -28.83 1.13 4.45
N GLU A 72 -28.03 0.54 5.35
CA GLU A 72 -28.45 0.26 6.74
C GLU A 72 -28.73 1.54 7.56
N ILE A 73 -27.99 2.62 7.31
CA ILE A 73 -28.18 3.92 8.00
C ILE A 73 -29.40 4.67 7.43
N ASP A 74 -29.62 4.65 6.12
CA ASP A 74 -30.78 5.30 5.51
C ASP A 74 -32.09 4.54 5.80
N SER A 75 -32.02 3.22 6.01
CA SER A 75 -33.19 2.39 6.33
C SER A 75 -33.61 2.45 7.82
N THR A 76 -32.89 3.17 8.68
CA THR A 76 -33.27 3.38 10.10
C THR A 76 -33.89 4.76 10.37
N ALA A 77 -34.10 5.58 9.33
CA ALA A 77 -34.66 6.93 9.47
C ALA A 77 -36.20 6.96 9.44
N ASP A 78 -36.87 6.01 8.78
CA ASP A 78 -38.33 6.00 8.62
C ASP A 78 -38.93 4.61 8.90
N ASP A 79 -38.93 4.17 10.17
CA ASP A 79 -40.04 3.38 10.70
C ASP A 79 -39.99 3.35 12.24
N LYS A 80 -40.71 4.28 12.88
CA LYS A 80 -41.03 4.17 14.30
C LYS A 80 -42.27 3.30 14.46
N THR A 81 -42.10 2.01 14.26
CA THR A 81 -43.01 1.00 14.83
C THR A 81 -42.15 -0.13 15.40
N VAL A 82 -41.60 0.14 16.59
CA VAL A 82 -40.75 -0.79 17.34
C VAL A 82 -41.64 -1.89 17.91
N ASP A 83 -41.63 -3.06 17.28
CA ASP A 83 -42.08 -4.31 17.90
C ASP A 83 -40.90 -4.87 18.75
N PRO A 84 -41.04 -5.16 20.05
CA PRO A 84 -39.91 -5.38 20.97
C PRO A 84 -39.13 -6.71 20.82
N LEU A 85 -39.25 -7.46 19.71
CA LEU A 85 -38.76 -8.84 19.63
C LEU A 85 -37.54 -9.11 18.75
N ASP A 86 -37.05 -8.15 17.95
CA ASP A 86 -35.86 -8.38 17.12
C ASP A 86 -34.61 -7.71 17.71
N ALA A 87 -33.96 -8.42 18.62
CA ALA A 87 -32.60 -8.10 19.05
C ALA A 87 -31.62 -8.30 17.88
N PRO A 88 -30.92 -7.27 17.36
CA PRO A 88 -29.90 -7.47 16.35
C PRO A 88 -28.73 -8.26 16.94
N ASP A 89 -28.39 -9.36 16.27
CA ASP A 89 -27.39 -10.38 16.61
C ASP A 89 -26.02 -9.73 16.98
N THR A 90 -25.91 -9.36 18.25
CA THR A 90 -24.82 -8.53 18.80
C THR A 90 -23.50 -9.28 18.79
N GLU A 91 -23.58 -10.62 18.70
CA GLU A 91 -22.47 -11.53 18.67
C GLU A 91 -21.69 -11.47 17.35
N GLN A 92 -22.38 -11.33 16.21
CA GLN A 92 -21.73 -11.24 14.89
C GLN A 92 -20.98 -9.92 14.70
N GLN A 93 -21.57 -8.81 15.12
CA GLN A 93 -20.89 -7.51 15.07
C GLN A 93 -19.65 -7.48 15.97
N ASN A 94 -19.72 -8.09 17.16
CA ASN A 94 -18.58 -8.18 18.07
C ASN A 94 -17.47 -9.08 17.51
N LYS A 95 -17.81 -10.20 16.86
CA LYS A 95 -16.84 -11.07 16.16
C LYS A 95 -16.09 -10.32 15.05
N LEU A 96 -16.79 -9.49 14.27
CA LEU A 96 -16.18 -8.71 13.20
C LEU A 96 -15.24 -7.62 13.74
N LYS A 97 -15.69 -6.86 14.77
CA LYS A 97 -14.87 -5.83 15.45
C LYS A 97 -13.60 -6.44 16.05
N ASN A 98 -13.70 -7.61 16.69
CA ASN A 98 -12.56 -8.33 17.25
C ASN A 98 -11.57 -8.80 16.19
N LYS A 99 -12.05 -9.29 15.04
CA LYS A 99 -11.21 -9.70 13.92
C LYS A 99 -10.42 -8.52 13.34
N ILE A 100 -11.06 -7.36 13.21
CA ILE A 100 -10.40 -6.13 12.73
C ILE A 100 -9.33 -5.67 13.73
N LEU A 101 -9.65 -5.66 15.03
CA LEU A 101 -8.71 -5.28 16.08
C LEU A 101 -7.48 -6.19 16.10
N LEU A 102 -7.67 -7.51 16.00
CA LEU A 102 -6.58 -8.48 15.97
C LEU A 102 -5.64 -8.27 14.78
N ASN A 103 -6.19 -7.93 13.61
CA ASN A 103 -5.40 -7.63 12.41
C ASN A 103 -4.58 -6.35 12.57
N LYS A 104 -5.16 -5.30 13.19
CA LYS A 104 -4.43 -4.06 13.52
C LYS A 104 -3.26 -4.33 14.45
N ILE A 105 -3.46 -5.13 15.50
CA ILE A 105 -2.41 -5.52 16.44
C ILE A 105 -1.29 -6.29 15.72
N LYS A 106 -1.64 -7.26 14.86
CA LYS A 106 -0.64 -8.03 14.09
C LYS A 106 0.18 -7.13 13.15
N ALA A 107 -0.47 -6.18 12.49
CA ALA A 107 0.21 -5.23 11.60
C ALA A 107 1.20 -4.34 12.36
N LEU A 108 0.78 -3.79 13.51
CA LEU A 108 1.63 -2.97 14.38
C LEU A 108 2.84 -3.74 14.90
N LYS A 109 2.66 -5.00 15.35
CA LYS A 109 3.76 -5.86 15.78
C LYS A 109 4.79 -6.10 14.68
N ARG A 110 4.33 -6.35 13.44
CA ARG A 110 5.23 -6.53 12.27
C ARG A 110 5.99 -5.25 11.94
N LYS A 111 5.32 -4.09 11.97
CA LYS A 111 5.95 -2.79 11.73
C LYS A 111 7.06 -2.52 12.75
N HIS A 112 6.75 -2.70 14.04
CA HIS A 112 7.71 -2.50 15.12
C HIS A 112 8.91 -3.45 15.02
N LEU A 113 8.70 -4.70 14.60
CA LEU A 113 9.79 -5.65 14.38
C LEU A 113 10.73 -5.21 13.25
N LEU A 114 10.18 -4.65 12.15
CA LEU A 114 10.98 -4.13 11.05
C LEU A 114 11.77 -2.89 11.47
N GLU A 115 11.14 -1.94 12.15
CA GLU A 115 11.80 -0.75 12.72
C GLU A 115 12.96 -1.17 13.65
N LYS A 116 12.75 -2.18 14.52
CA LYS A 116 13.83 -2.73 15.36
C LYS A 116 14.99 -3.33 14.56
N LYS A 117 14.70 -4.06 13.49
CA LYS A 117 15.74 -4.63 12.61
C LYS A 117 16.52 -3.54 11.89
N GLU A 118 15.83 -2.52 11.38
CA GLU A 118 16.45 -1.36 10.72
C GLU A 118 17.36 -0.61 11.70
N MET A 119 16.88 -0.32 12.90
CA MET A 119 17.68 0.31 13.95
C MET A 119 18.89 -0.53 14.36
N SER A 120 18.74 -1.86 14.48
CA SER A 120 19.87 -2.75 14.76
C SER A 120 20.92 -2.71 13.65
N CYS A 121 20.51 -2.67 12.39
CA CYS A 121 21.43 -2.52 11.26
C CYS A 121 22.13 -1.15 11.26
N LEU A 122 21.45 -0.08 11.68
CA LEU A 122 22.05 1.25 11.79
C LEU A 122 23.08 1.31 12.92
N ILE A 123 22.76 0.75 14.10
CA ILE A 123 23.70 0.67 15.24
C ILE A 123 24.97 -0.11 14.85
N LYS A 124 24.84 -1.23 14.13
CA LYS A 124 25.99 -2.01 13.63
C LYS A 124 26.83 -1.29 12.59
N LYS A 125 26.28 -0.27 11.91
CA LYS A 125 26.98 0.52 10.89
C LYS A 125 27.67 1.75 11.46
N ILE A 126 27.38 2.14 12.70
CA ILE A 126 28.12 3.21 13.38
C ILE A 126 29.44 2.59 13.86
N PRO A 127 30.61 2.97 13.30
CA PRO A 127 31.87 2.61 13.91
C PRO A 127 31.92 3.31 15.26
N ILE A 128 31.80 2.55 16.34
CA ILE A 128 32.02 3.07 17.69
C ILE A 128 33.53 3.36 17.78
N GLN A 129 33.93 4.59 17.45
CA GLN A 129 35.22 5.12 17.88
C GLN A 129 35.13 5.31 19.40
N VAL A 130 35.31 4.22 20.14
CA VAL A 130 35.61 4.31 21.58
C VAL A 130 37.01 4.91 21.66
N GLN A 131 37.08 6.24 21.80
CA GLN A 131 38.29 6.89 22.28
C GLN A 131 38.49 6.43 23.73
N THR A 132 39.26 5.36 23.92
CA THR A 132 39.80 5.04 25.23
C THR A 132 40.94 6.02 25.47
N SER A 133 40.62 7.16 26.07
CA SER A 133 41.63 8.02 26.69
C SER A 133 42.27 7.23 27.83
N LYS A 134 43.39 6.55 27.53
CA LYS A 134 44.28 6.00 28.55
C LYS A 134 44.78 7.17 29.39
N ALA A 135 44.23 7.32 30.59
CA ALA A 135 44.82 8.15 31.63
C ALA A 135 46.21 7.59 31.93
N LYS A 136 47.24 8.35 31.56
CA LYS A 136 48.58 8.20 32.12
C LYS A 136 48.59 9.01 33.41
N ASN A 137 48.76 8.32 34.53
CA ASN A 137 49.55 8.75 35.69
C ASN A 137 49.98 7.50 36.43
#